data_AF-A0A7C0UQE7-F1
#
_entry.id   AF-A0A7C0UQE7-F1
#
_cell.length_a   1.000
_cell.length_b   1.000
_cell.length_c   1.000
_cell.angle_alpha   90.00
_cell.angle_beta   90.00
_cell.angle_gamma   90.00
#
_symmetry.space_group_name_H-M   'P 1'
#
loop_
_entity.id
_entity.type
_entity.pdbx_description
1 polymer ?
#
loop_
_entity_poly.entity_id
_entity_poly.type
_entity_poly.pdbx_seq_one_letter_code
_entity_poly.pdbx_strand_id
1 'polypeptide(L)'
;MPYIKQEYRPPIDALIRTALTELLVKGVVSEETKKTIGNFFAKKEETQVDGQFNYFITKTLKELNLHKRPPDAVVVESDALADLILSIIHQVYQPKYYNYNRAVGVLTCAQLEFQRRYGKTFCDTLLQRITATFYNNTVGPYENIKIQENGDV
;
A
#
# COMPACT_ATOMS: atom_id res chain seq x y z
N MET A 1 -7.60 11.56 2.38
CA MET A 1 -8.30 11.08 1.18
C MET A 1 -7.76 11.88 0.02
N PRO A 2 -6.69 11.36 -0.60
CA PRO A 2 -6.05 11.93 -1.78
C PRO A 2 -7.10 12.32 -2.81
N TYR A 3 -6.87 13.43 -3.49
CA TYR A 3 -7.73 13.83 -4.58
C TYR A 3 -7.49 12.88 -5.77
N ILE A 4 -8.47 12.00 -6.03
CA ILE A 4 -8.64 11.35 -7.34
C ILE A 4 -9.95 11.81 -7.96
N LYS A 5 -9.99 11.81 -9.29
CA LYS A 5 -11.21 12.15 -10.04
C LYS A 5 -12.37 11.29 -9.55
N GLN A 6 -13.55 11.90 -9.41
CA GLN A 6 -14.72 11.22 -8.84
C GLN A 6 -15.08 9.96 -9.63
N GLU A 7 -14.94 9.99 -10.95
CA GLU A 7 -15.17 8.85 -11.86
C GLU A 7 -14.29 7.62 -11.55
N TYR A 8 -13.11 7.80 -10.96
CA TYR A 8 -12.20 6.69 -10.62
C TYR A 8 -12.50 6.08 -9.25
N ARG A 9 -13.32 6.71 -8.40
CA ARG A 9 -13.60 6.23 -7.04
C ARG A 9 -14.46 4.98 -7.01
N PRO A 10 -15.59 4.87 -7.73
CA PRO A 10 -16.47 3.69 -7.64
C PRO A 10 -15.76 2.34 -7.85
N PRO A 11 -14.88 2.15 -8.87
CA PRO A 11 -14.21 0.88 -9.03
C PRO A 11 -13.22 0.58 -7.90
N ILE A 12 -12.50 1.59 -7.40
CA ILE A 12 -11.55 1.41 -6.28
C ILE A 12 -12.32 1.12 -4.98
N ASP A 13 -13.41 1.84 -4.72
CA ASP A 13 -14.26 1.62 -3.55
C ASP A 13 -14.86 0.20 -3.55
N ALA A 14 -15.13 -0.39 -4.73
CA ALA A 14 -15.54 -1.79 -4.83
C ALA A 14 -14.43 -2.76 -4.40
N LEU A 15 -13.19 -2.53 -4.84
CA LEU A 15 -12.03 -3.31 -4.41
C LEU A 15 -11.79 -3.20 -2.91
N ILE A 16 -11.92 -1.99 -2.36
CA ILE A 16 -11.80 -1.75 -0.92
C ILE A 16 -12.86 -2.55 -0.17
N ARG A 17 -14.13 -2.53 -0.59
CA ARG A 17 -15.20 -3.31 0.06
C ARG A 17 -14.90 -4.81 0.08
N THR A 18 -14.36 -5.35 -1.02
CA THR A 18 -13.94 -6.75 -1.08
C THR A 18 -12.83 -7.03 -0.08
N ALA A 19 -11.77 -6.22 -0.07
CA ALA A 19 -10.65 -6.37 0.86
C ALA A 19 -11.09 -6.25 2.33
N LEU A 20 -11.94 -5.26 2.64
CA LEU A 20 -12.46 -5.04 3.99
C LEU A 20 -13.28 -6.23 4.50
N THR A 21 -14.11 -6.83 3.65
CA THR A 21 -14.89 -8.01 4.02
C THR A 21 -13.96 -9.14 4.47
N GLU A 22 -12.89 -9.40 3.72
CA GLU A 22 -11.94 -10.46 4.08
C GLU A 22 -11.12 -10.11 5.32
N LEU A 23 -10.63 -8.87 5.42
CA LEU A 23 -9.88 -8.40 6.58
C LEU A 23 -10.69 -8.50 7.88
N LEU A 24 -11.96 -8.08 7.86
CA LEU A 24 -12.80 -8.03 9.06
C LEU A 24 -13.37 -9.40 9.44
N VAL A 25 -13.62 -10.28 8.47
CA VAL A 25 -14.24 -11.60 8.74
C VAL A 25 -13.18 -12.68 8.95
N LYS A 26 -12.12 -12.68 8.14
CA LYS A 26 -11.12 -13.75 8.10
C LYS A 26 -9.80 -13.36 8.75
N GLY A 27 -9.55 -12.06 8.98
CA GLY A 27 -8.25 -11.57 9.44
C GLY A 27 -7.13 -11.74 8.41
N VAL A 28 -7.46 -12.06 7.16
CA VAL A 28 -6.51 -12.28 6.06
C VAL A 28 -7.19 -11.97 4.73
N VAL A 29 -6.42 -11.53 3.74
CA VAL A 29 -6.90 -11.33 2.37
C VAL A 29 -6.42 -12.49 1.50
N SER A 30 -7.35 -13.11 0.78
CA SER A 30 -7.07 -14.23 -0.10
C SER A 30 -6.17 -13.85 -1.27
N GLU A 31 -5.38 -14.80 -1.76
CA GLU A 31 -4.53 -14.61 -2.95
C GLU A 31 -5.35 -14.19 -4.19
N GLU A 32 -6.58 -14.71 -4.34
CA GLU A 32 -7.46 -14.32 -5.43
C GLU A 32 -7.87 -12.84 -5.34
N THR A 33 -8.17 -12.35 -4.14
CA THR A 33 -8.48 -10.94 -3.91
C THR A 33 -7.24 -10.07 -4.13
N LYS A 34 -6.07 -10.48 -3.61
CA LYS A 34 -4.79 -9.77 -3.86
C LYS A 34 -4.50 -9.66 -5.35
N LYS A 35 -4.65 -10.75 -6.10
CA LYS A 35 -4.45 -10.79 -7.55
C LYS A 35 -5.45 -9.93 -8.31
N THR A 36 -6.72 -9.95 -7.89
CA THR A 36 -7.76 -9.10 -8.48
C THR A 36 -7.43 -7.62 -8.32
N ILE A 37 -7.02 -7.20 -7.12
CA ILE A 37 -6.66 -5.82 -6.81
C ILE A 37 -5.37 -5.43 -7.54
N GLY A 38 -4.34 -6.27 -7.49
CA GLY A 38 -3.07 -6.03 -8.19
C GLY A 38 -3.28 -5.89 -9.70
N ASN A 39 -4.05 -6.78 -10.33
CA ASN A 39 -4.41 -6.68 -11.75
C ASN A 39 -5.18 -5.42 -12.11
N PHE A 40 -6.00 -4.89 -11.20
CA PHE A 40 -6.70 -3.63 -11.44
C PHE A 40 -5.71 -2.46 -11.58
N PHE A 41 -4.72 -2.38 -10.70
CA PHE A 41 -3.71 -1.33 -10.72
C PHE A 41 -2.68 -1.54 -11.84
N ALA A 42 -2.24 -2.77 -12.10
CA ALA A 42 -1.26 -3.09 -13.13
C ALA A 42 -1.75 -2.76 -14.56
N LYS A 43 -3.06 -2.65 -14.77
CA LYS A 43 -3.67 -2.26 -16.05
C LYS A 43 -3.78 -0.74 -16.25
N LYS A 44 -3.42 0.06 -15.25
CA LYS A 44 -3.50 1.53 -15.34
C LYS A 44 -2.25 2.10 -15.97
N GLU A 45 -2.42 3.26 -16.59
CA GLU A 45 -1.30 4.11 -17.00
C GLU A 45 -0.46 4.48 -15.78
N GLU A 46 0.85 4.56 -15.99
CA GLU A 46 1.82 4.84 -14.92
C GLU A 46 1.44 6.07 -14.09
N THR A 47 1.03 7.14 -14.78
CA THR A 47 0.63 8.44 -14.20
C THR A 47 -0.62 8.37 -13.33
N GLN A 48 -1.39 7.29 -13.41
CA GLN A 48 -2.62 7.08 -12.65
C GLN A 48 -2.45 6.14 -11.46
N VAL A 49 -1.53 5.17 -11.56
CA VAL A 49 -1.30 4.12 -10.56
C VAL A 49 -1.09 4.73 -9.17
N ASP A 50 -0.14 5.66 -9.05
CA ASP A 50 0.32 6.17 -7.76
C ASP A 50 -0.79 6.88 -6.98
N GLY A 51 -1.55 7.75 -7.67
CA GLY A 51 -2.66 8.47 -7.06
C GLY A 51 -3.83 7.54 -6.67
N GLN A 52 -4.16 6.58 -7.54
CA GLN A 52 -5.24 5.61 -7.26
C GLN A 52 -4.87 4.65 -6.14
N PHE A 53 -3.61 4.19 -6.09
CA PHE A 53 -3.14 3.29 -5.05
C PHE A 53 -3.00 4.02 -3.70
N ASN A 54 -2.55 5.28 -3.69
CA ASN A 54 -2.58 6.11 -2.50
C ASN A 54 -4.02 6.27 -1.95
N TYR A 55 -4.99 6.54 -2.84
CA TYR A 55 -6.40 6.60 -2.44
C TYR A 55 -6.88 5.27 -1.84
N PHE A 56 -6.54 4.14 -2.47
CA PHE A 56 -6.85 2.81 -1.96
C PHE A 56 -6.31 2.59 -0.54
N ILE A 57 -5.02 2.87 -0.30
CA ILE A 57 -4.38 2.71 1.01
C ILE A 57 -5.08 3.59 2.05
N THR A 58 -5.15 4.90 1.79
CA THR A 58 -5.68 5.87 2.77
C THR A 58 -7.15 5.66 3.08
N LYS A 59 -7.94 5.21 2.10
CA LYS A 59 -9.35 4.87 2.34
C LYS A 59 -9.50 3.57 3.11
N THR A 60 -8.72 2.54 2.78
CA THR A 60 -8.76 1.28 3.54
C THR A 60 -8.43 1.49 5.01
N LEU A 61 -7.37 2.27 5.32
CA LEU A 61 -7.02 2.67 6.69
C LEU A 61 -8.16 3.39 7.42
N LYS A 62 -8.88 4.28 6.71
CA LYS A 62 -10.01 5.01 7.28
C LYS A 62 -11.18 4.06 7.57
N GLU A 63 -11.58 3.23 6.62
CA GLU A 63 -12.75 2.35 6.74
C GLU A 63 -12.55 1.25 7.79
N LEU A 64 -11.32 0.76 7.98
CA LEU A 64 -10.96 -0.13 9.08
C LEU A 64 -10.95 0.57 10.46
N ASN A 65 -11.10 1.90 10.49
CA ASN A 65 -11.02 2.74 11.68
C ASN A 65 -9.71 2.55 12.48
N LEU A 66 -8.60 2.14 11.83
CA LEU A 66 -7.33 1.87 12.53
C LEU A 66 -6.80 3.09 13.28
N HIS A 67 -7.06 4.29 12.74
CA HIS A 67 -6.68 5.56 13.33
C HIS A 67 -7.34 5.89 14.68
N LYS A 68 -8.40 5.18 15.06
CA LYS A 68 -9.13 5.36 16.32
C LYS A 68 -8.94 4.21 17.30
N ARG A 69 -8.28 3.13 16.87
CA ARG A 69 -8.14 1.90 17.65
C ARG A 69 -6.72 1.83 18.24
N PRO A 70 -6.56 1.29 19.44
CA PRO A 70 -5.24 1.11 20.03
C PRO A 70 -4.47 -0.01 19.28
N PRO A 71 -3.12 0.04 19.22
CA PRO A 71 -2.30 -0.87 18.40
C PRO A 71 -2.51 -2.36 18.69
N ASP A 72 -2.67 -2.72 19.96
CA ASP A 72 -2.90 -4.08 20.44
C ASP A 72 -4.24 -4.67 19.95
N ALA A 73 -5.24 -3.82 19.75
CA ALA A 73 -6.56 -4.25 19.28
C ALA A 73 -6.66 -4.43 17.76
N VAL A 74 -5.61 -4.15 16.98
CA VAL A 74 -5.64 -4.16 15.50
C VAL A 74 -4.52 -4.97 14.87
N VAL A 75 -3.78 -5.77 15.65
CA VAL A 75 -2.58 -6.48 15.16
C VAL A 75 -2.91 -7.31 13.91
N VAL A 76 -3.95 -8.15 13.99
CA VAL A 76 -4.36 -9.04 12.88
C VAL A 76 -4.73 -8.25 11.63
N GLU A 77 -5.62 -7.25 11.73
CA GLU A 77 -6.03 -6.46 10.57
C GLU A 77 -4.89 -5.61 10.01
N SER A 78 -3.99 -5.12 10.87
CA SER A 78 -2.84 -4.31 10.46
C SER A 78 -1.78 -5.14 9.73
N ASP A 79 -1.56 -6.38 10.14
CA ASP A 79 -0.60 -7.29 9.52
C ASP A 79 -1.16 -7.81 8.19
N ALA A 80 -2.44 -8.17 8.14
CA ALA A 80 -3.10 -8.57 6.91
C ALA A 80 -3.19 -7.42 5.89
N LEU A 81 -3.39 -6.18 6.35
CA LEU A 81 -3.33 -5.01 5.46
C LEU A 81 -1.91 -4.73 4.96
N ALA A 82 -0.89 -4.90 5.81
CA ALA A 82 0.51 -4.77 5.40
C ALA A 82 0.87 -5.79 4.31
N ASP A 83 0.49 -7.04 4.50
CA ASP A 83 0.66 -8.13 3.54
C ASP A 83 -0.06 -7.83 2.20
N LEU A 84 -1.31 -7.36 2.26
CA LEU A 84 -2.05 -6.92 1.07
C LEU A 84 -1.32 -5.81 0.31
N ILE A 85 -0.88 -4.77 1.01
CA ILE A 85 -0.21 -3.62 0.39
C ILE A 85 1.11 -4.05 -0.26
N LEU A 86 1.92 -4.86 0.42
CA LEU A 86 3.19 -5.38 -0.12
C LEU A 86 2.95 -6.25 -1.35
N SER A 87 1.96 -7.15 -1.30
CA SER A 87 1.57 -7.99 -2.44
C SER A 87 1.17 -7.16 -3.65
N ILE A 88 0.38 -6.10 -3.46
CA ILE A 88 0.01 -5.19 -4.56
C ILE A 88 1.25 -4.45 -5.09
N ILE A 89 2.15 -3.99 -4.21
CA ILE A 89 3.39 -3.32 -4.64
C ILE A 89 4.20 -4.23 -5.57
N HIS A 90 4.41 -5.49 -5.18
CA HIS A 90 5.18 -6.45 -6.00
C HIS A 90 4.52 -6.80 -7.34
N GLN A 91 3.19 -6.73 -7.42
CA GLN A 91 2.45 -6.97 -8.67
C GLN A 91 2.46 -5.76 -9.61
N VAL A 92 2.46 -4.54 -9.06
CA VAL A 92 2.23 -3.30 -9.83
C VAL A 92 3.54 -2.62 -10.23
N TYR A 93 4.54 -2.62 -9.35
CA TYR A 93 5.79 -1.91 -9.55
C TYR A 93 6.88 -2.87 -10.02
N GLN A 94 7.12 -2.91 -11.34
CA GLN A 94 8.15 -3.79 -11.90
C GLN A 94 9.55 -3.50 -11.33
N PRO A 95 10.43 -4.50 -11.16
CA PRO A 95 11.76 -4.35 -10.57
C PRO A 95 12.68 -3.35 -11.29
N LYS A 96 12.60 -2.08 -10.88
CA LYS A 96 13.41 -0.96 -11.33
C LYS A 96 13.52 0.05 -10.20
N TYR A 97 14.70 0.63 -10.00
CA TYR A 97 14.93 1.63 -8.95
C TYR A 97 13.91 2.78 -9.01
N TYR A 98 13.62 3.28 -10.22
CA TYR A 98 12.57 4.25 -10.49
C TYR A 98 11.19 3.82 -9.94
N ASN A 99 10.77 2.59 -10.19
CA ASN A 99 9.47 2.07 -9.73
C ASN A 99 9.43 1.86 -8.22
N TYR A 100 10.54 1.43 -7.63
CA TYR A 100 10.64 1.28 -6.17
C TYR A 100 10.59 2.62 -5.45
N ASN A 101 11.26 3.64 -5.97
CA ASN A 101 11.14 5.01 -5.46
C ASN A 101 9.71 5.52 -5.54
N ARG A 102 8.98 5.20 -6.62
CA ARG A 102 7.55 5.52 -6.74
C ARG A 102 6.71 4.81 -5.69
N ALA A 103 6.91 3.51 -5.48
CA ALA A 103 6.18 2.76 -4.45
C ALA A 103 6.44 3.34 -3.04
N VAL A 104 7.70 3.64 -2.70
CA VAL A 104 8.06 4.31 -1.44
C VAL A 104 7.43 5.71 -1.35
N GLY A 105 7.42 6.46 -2.45
CA GLY A 105 6.76 7.76 -2.54
C GLY A 105 5.25 7.67 -2.29
N VAL A 106 4.58 6.64 -2.82
CA VAL A 106 3.15 6.39 -2.57
C VAL A 106 2.88 6.12 -1.09
N LEU A 107 3.67 5.25 -0.45
CA LEU A 107 3.54 4.94 0.97
C LEU A 107 3.78 6.18 1.84
N THR A 108 4.81 6.96 1.53
CA THR A 108 5.16 8.20 2.23
C THR A 108 4.04 9.24 2.07
N CYS A 109 3.54 9.45 0.85
CA CYS A 109 2.42 10.36 0.61
C CYS A 109 1.15 9.90 1.32
N ALA A 110 0.87 8.59 1.35
CA ALA A 110 -0.27 8.05 2.09
C ALA A 110 -0.12 8.34 3.59
N GLN A 111 1.07 8.17 4.15
CA GLN A 111 1.38 8.47 5.55
C GLN A 111 1.15 9.96 5.84
N LEU A 112 1.79 10.85 5.08
CA LEU A 112 1.71 12.29 5.30
C LEU A 112 0.27 12.83 5.14
N GLU A 113 -0.47 12.36 4.12
CA GLU A 113 -1.86 12.77 3.93
C GLU A 113 -2.78 12.26 5.04
N PHE A 114 -2.51 11.07 5.57
CA PHE A 114 -3.28 10.51 6.67
C PHE A 114 -2.97 11.23 7.99
N GLN A 115 -1.69 11.46 8.28
CA GLN A 115 -1.21 12.23 9.42
C GLN A 115 -1.78 13.65 9.44
N ARG A 116 -1.78 14.33 8.29
CA ARG A 116 -2.35 15.68 8.14
C ARG A 116 -3.84 15.75 8.53
N ARG A 117 -4.59 14.66 8.32
CA ARG A 117 -6.05 14.64 8.58
C ARG A 117 -6.41 14.18 9.98
N TYR A 118 -5.66 13.24 10.53
CA TYR A 118 -6.04 12.54 11.77
C TYR A 118 -5.01 12.75 12.89
N GLY A 119 -3.96 13.53 12.65
CA GLY A 119 -2.80 13.62 13.54
C GLY A 119 -1.92 12.36 13.45
N LYS A 120 -0.93 12.28 14.33
CA LYS A 120 -0.08 11.10 14.46
C LYS A 120 -0.87 9.98 15.16
N THR A 121 -1.01 8.84 14.50
CA THR A 121 -1.78 7.67 14.95
C THR A 121 -0.97 6.39 14.73
N PHE A 122 -1.54 5.24 15.10
CA PHE A 122 -0.95 3.94 14.76
C PHE A 122 -0.75 3.73 13.25
N CYS A 123 -1.58 4.36 12.40
CA CYS A 123 -1.43 4.27 10.95
C CYS A 123 -0.07 4.78 10.45
N ASP A 124 0.52 5.78 11.13
CA ASP A 124 1.86 6.28 10.82
C ASP A 124 2.91 5.19 11.00
N THR A 125 2.88 4.51 12.15
CA THR A 125 3.77 3.39 12.46
C THR A 125 3.56 2.22 11.50
N LEU A 126 2.31 1.91 11.16
CA LEU A 126 1.99 0.86 10.19
C LEU A 126 2.60 1.14 8.82
N LEU A 127 2.43 2.35 8.28
CA LEU A 127 2.95 2.72 6.96
C LEU A 127 4.49 2.82 6.96
N GLN A 128 5.10 3.29 8.05
CA GLN A 128 6.55 3.25 8.22
C GLN A 128 7.07 1.80 8.23
N ARG A 129 6.39 0.90 8.95
CA ARG A 129 6.74 -0.53 8.99
C ARG A 129 6.64 -1.14 7.60
N ILE A 130 5.55 -0.92 6.87
CA ILE A 130 5.37 -1.41 5.49
C ILE A 130 6.50 -0.90 4.59
N THR A 131 6.82 0.40 4.68
CA THR A 131 7.90 1.02 3.90
C THR A 131 9.25 0.39 4.22
N ALA A 132 9.58 0.22 5.51
CA ALA A 132 10.83 -0.40 5.94
C ALA A 132 10.91 -1.87 5.49
N THR A 133 9.83 -2.64 5.63
CA THR A 133 9.76 -4.02 5.15
C THR A 133 9.99 -4.10 3.65
N PHE A 134 9.33 -3.24 2.86
CA PHE A 134 9.55 -3.18 1.42
C PHE A 134 10.99 -2.81 1.06
N TYR A 135 11.55 -1.80 1.72
CA TYR A 135 12.91 -1.35 1.46
C TYR A 135 13.93 -2.45 1.76
N ASN A 136 13.88 -3.01 2.98
CA ASN A 136 14.87 -3.97 3.46
C ASN A 136 14.80 -5.31 2.72
N ASN A 137 13.60 -5.74 2.31
CA ASN A 137 13.40 -7.07 1.73
C ASN A 137 13.32 -7.05 0.20
N THR A 138 13.19 -5.89 -0.44
CA THR A 138 13.03 -5.79 -1.90
C THR A 138 13.96 -4.77 -2.52
N VAL A 139 13.96 -3.53 -2.03
CA VAL A 139 14.74 -2.44 -2.65
C VAL A 139 16.24 -2.63 -2.40
N GLY A 140 16.66 -2.81 -1.15
CA GLY A 140 18.06 -3.00 -0.78
C GLY A 140 18.70 -4.22 -1.45
N PRO A 141 18.06 -5.42 -1.43
CA PRO A 141 18.57 -6.58 -2.15
C PRO A 141 18.71 -6.34 -3.66
N TYR A 142 17.75 -5.64 -4.27
CA TYR A 142 17.83 -5.27 -5.69
C TYR A 142 18.98 -4.30 -5.97
N GLU A 143 19.17 -3.30 -5.11
CA GLU A 143 20.26 -2.33 -5.23
C GLU A 143 21.63 -3.01 -5.08
N ASN A 144 21.77 -3.93 -4.12
CA ASN A 144 22.99 -4.74 -3.96
C ASN A 144 23.32 -5.53 -5.24
N ILE A 145 22.32 -6.12 -5.89
CA ILE A 145 22.51 -6.81 -7.18
C ILE A 145 22.99 -5.81 -8.24
N LYS A 146 22.37 -4.62 -8.30
CA LYS A 146 22.74 -3.60 -9.30
C LYS A 146 24.13 -3.03 -9.10
N ILE A 147 24.58 -2.88 -7.85
CA ILE A 147 25.96 -2.49 -7.52
C ILE A 147 26.94 -3.57 -7.96
N GLN A 148 26.64 -4.84 -7.73
CA GLN A 148 27.48 -5.95 -8.22
C GLN A 148 27.57 -5.98 -9.75
N GLU A 149 26.48 -5.67 -10.45
CA GLU A 149 26.42 -5.67 -11.92
C GLU A 149 27.11 -4.46 -12.57
N ASN A 150 27.00 -3.27 -11.96
CA ASN A 150 27.36 -2.01 -12.62
C ASN A 150 28.45 -1.22 -11.90
N GLY A 151 28.93 -1.69 -10.76
CA GLY A 151 29.79 -0.94 -9.85
C GLY A 151 28.99 -0.04 -8.90
N ASP A 152 29.68 0.43 -7.87
CA ASP A 152 29.13 1.41 -6.93
C ASP A 152 29.10 2.81 -7.55
N VAL A 153 28.20 3.65 -7.06
CA VAL A 153 27.95 5.02 -7.58
C VAL A 153 28.94 6.03 -7.01
#